data_AF-A0AAW2RH75-F1
#
_entry.id   AF-A0AAW2RH75-F1
#
_cell.length_a   1.000
_cell.length_b   1.000
_cell.length_c   1.000
_cell.angle_alpha   90.00
_cell.angle_beta   90.00
_cell.angle_gamma   90.00
#
_symmetry.space_group_name_H-M   'P 1'
#
loop_
_entity.id
_entity.type
_entity.pdbx_description
1 polymer ?
#
loop_
_entity_poly.entity_id
_entity_poly.type
_entity_poly.pdbx_seq_one_letter_code
_entity_poly.pdbx_strand_id
1 'polypeptide(L)'
;MELILNDDSLQILTAKTWDFHARINENIAQNSFSFCSRCSNHGRYCVVADKTAEERKKMIAIRDSLKDFHDILVYLQRVKSKQKKQRDEALARLEESRRLLIERISDQWPNKERRIAVVEEIITFLGDVKTDEFPWNSKGKAGGCPVFLFRPADLP
;
A
#
# COMPACT_ATOMS: atom_id res chain seq x y z
N MET A 1 4.33 -10.45 12.81
CA MET A 1 2.95 -10.77 12.43
C MET A 1 2.62 -9.88 11.23
N GLU A 2 3.05 -10.29 10.02
CA GLU A 2 2.78 -9.54 8.79
C GLU A 2 1.34 -9.82 8.36
N LEU A 3 0.43 -8.91 8.66
CA LEU A 3 -0.89 -8.90 8.04
C LEU A 3 -0.71 -8.37 6.61
N ILE A 4 -0.53 -9.29 5.65
CA ILE A 4 -0.69 -8.97 4.23
C ILE A 4 -2.19 -8.72 4.00
N LEU A 5 -2.67 -7.54 4.40
CA LEU A 5 -4.03 -7.11 4.07
C LEU A 5 -4.09 -6.87 2.56
N ASN A 6 -4.93 -7.64 1.87
CA ASN A 6 -5.29 -7.36 0.48
C ASN A 6 -6.00 -5.99 0.37
N ASP A 7 -6.00 -5.40 -0.82
CA ASP A 7 -6.54 -4.04 -1.02
C ASP A 7 -8.03 -3.95 -0.66
N ASP A 8 -8.81 -5.00 -0.97
CA ASP A 8 -10.24 -5.05 -0.68
C ASP A 8 -10.53 -5.07 0.82
N SER A 9 -9.78 -5.87 1.60
CA SER A 9 -9.91 -5.93 3.06
C SER A 9 -9.53 -4.60 3.69
N LEU A 10 -8.51 -3.93 3.15
CA LEU A 10 -8.07 -2.63 3.62
C LEU A 10 -9.14 -1.55 3.35
N GLN A 11 -9.81 -1.59 2.20
CA GLN A 11 -10.94 -0.70 1.88
C GLN A 11 -12.14 -0.95 2.80
N ILE A 12 -12.53 -2.21 2.97
CA ILE A 12 -13.63 -2.61 3.85
C ILE A 12 -13.37 -2.16 5.29
N LEU A 13 -12.15 -2.37 5.79
CA LEU A 13 -11.76 -1.96 7.14
C LEU A 13 -11.81 -0.44 7.31
N THR A 14 -11.28 0.30 6.32
CA THR A 14 -11.30 1.77 6.32
C THR A 14 -12.73 2.33 6.39
N ALA A 15 -13.64 1.77 5.60
CA ALA A 15 -15.04 2.15 5.58
C ALA A 15 -15.73 1.84 6.92
N LYS A 16 -15.53 0.63 7.46
CA LYS A 16 -16.11 0.21 8.74
C LYS A 16 -15.61 1.06 9.91
N THR A 17 -14.32 1.39 9.96
CA THR A 17 -13.77 2.25 11.02
C THR A 17 -14.42 3.63 11.00
N TRP A 18 -14.66 4.20 9.81
CA TRP A 18 -15.31 5.50 9.69
C TRP A 18 -16.80 5.46 10.06
N ASP A 19 -17.51 4.37 9.73
CA ASP A 19 -18.90 4.14 10.17
C ASP A 19 -18.99 4.13 11.71
N PHE A 20 -18.11 3.37 12.38
CA PHE A 20 -18.06 3.36 13.84
C PHE A 20 -17.75 4.74 14.42
N HIS A 21 -16.80 5.46 13.83
CA HIS A 21 -16.48 6.83 14.23
C HIS A 21 -17.71 7.74 14.14
N ALA A 22 -18.43 7.70 13.01
CA ALA A 22 -19.63 8.51 12.79
C ALA A 22 -20.73 8.19 13.82
N ARG A 23 -21.01 6.90 14.05
CA ARG A 23 -22.01 6.45 15.03
C ARG A 23 -21.68 6.85 16.46
N ILE A 24 -20.40 6.78 16.86
CA ILE A 24 -19.98 7.25 18.19
C ILE A 24 -20.12 8.77 18.27
N ASN A 25 -19.75 9.50 17.22
CA ASN A 25 -19.87 10.96 17.19
C ASN A 25 -21.34 11.42 17.29
N GLU A 26 -22.26 10.75 16.59
CA GLU A 26 -23.71 10.98 16.71
C GLU A 26 -24.22 10.70 18.12
N ASN A 27 -23.79 9.59 18.74
CA ASN A 27 -24.20 9.27 20.10
C ASN A 27 -23.72 10.31 21.12
N ILE A 28 -22.47 10.79 20.99
CA ILE A 28 -21.92 11.88 21.82
C ILE A 28 -22.78 13.15 21.67
N ALA A 29 -23.19 13.48 20.44
CA ALA A 29 -24.02 14.64 20.16
C ALA A 29 -25.43 14.51 20.75
N GLN A 30 -26.06 13.34 20.64
CA GLN A 30 -27.40 13.09 21.18
C GLN A 30 -27.44 13.07 22.71
N ASN A 31 -26.40 12.54 23.36
CA ASN A 31 -26.30 12.50 24.82
C ASN A 31 -25.70 13.77 25.42
N SER A 32 -25.59 14.88 24.68
CA SER A 32 -25.02 16.16 25.14
C SER A 32 -25.78 16.83 26.28
N PHE A 33 -27.07 16.55 26.46
CA PHE A 33 -27.89 17.18 27.49
C PHE A 33 -28.72 16.16 28.26
N SER A 34 -28.35 15.89 29.52
CA SER A 34 -29.21 15.21 30.48
C SER A 34 -29.91 16.25 31.34
N PHE A 35 -31.19 16.53 31.05
CA PHE A 35 -32.01 17.38 31.90
C PHE A 35 -32.38 16.63 33.19
N CYS A 36 -32.22 17.28 34.34
CA CYS A 36 -32.76 16.76 35.59
C CYS A 36 -34.30 16.69 35.50
N SER A 37 -34.89 15.49 35.53
CA SER A 37 -36.34 15.28 35.47
C SER A 37 -37.10 16.08 36.54
N ARG A 38 -36.49 16.22 37.72
CA ARG A 38 -37.02 17.02 38.84
C ARG A 38 -36.99 18.52 38.57
N CYS A 39 -35.99 19.02 37.83
CA CYS A 39 -35.91 20.45 37.50
C CYS A 39 -36.77 20.82 36.29
N SER A 40 -36.81 19.96 35.27
CA SER A 40 -37.62 20.17 34.06
C SER A 40 -39.11 20.33 34.37
N ASN A 41 -39.64 19.60 35.35
CA ASN A 41 -41.03 19.71 35.79
C ASN A 41 -41.36 21.03 36.50
N HIS A 42 -40.36 21.85 36.82
CA HIS A 42 -40.52 23.17 37.47
C HIS A 42 -40.04 24.34 36.60
N GLY A 43 -39.81 24.12 35.30
CA GLY A 43 -39.30 25.16 34.39
C GLY A 43 -37.85 25.58 34.69
N ARG A 44 -37.09 24.75 35.42
CA ARG A 44 -35.68 24.98 35.73
C ARG A 44 -34.81 23.98 34.96
N TYR A 45 -33.71 24.43 34.41
CA TYR A 45 -32.74 23.54 33.77
C TYR A 45 -31.54 23.35 34.70
N CYS A 46 -31.46 22.19 35.37
CA CYS A 46 -30.28 21.77 36.11
C CYS A 46 -29.52 20.75 35.27
N VAL A 47 -28.23 20.98 35.02
CA VAL A 47 -27.35 20.00 34.37
C VAL A 47 -26.94 18.97 35.42
N VAL A 48 -27.28 17.70 35.21
CA VAL A 48 -26.82 16.60 36.08
C VAL A 48 -25.41 16.21 35.63
N ALA A 49 -24.41 16.51 36.45
CA ALA A 49 -23.07 15.96 36.31
C ALA A 49 -22.95 14.69 37.15
N ASP A 50 -22.48 13.58 36.57
CA ASP A 50 -21.35 12.81 37.16
C ASP A 50 -21.13 11.43 36.50
N LYS A 51 -22.17 10.75 35.98
CA LYS A 51 -21.98 9.48 35.21
C LYS A 51 -21.87 9.71 33.71
N THR A 52 -22.71 10.57 33.17
CA THR A 52 -22.75 10.94 31.75
C THR A 52 -21.49 11.68 31.28
N ALA A 53 -20.81 12.41 32.18
CA ALA A 53 -19.59 13.14 31.86
C ALA A 53 -18.39 12.20 31.65
N GLU A 54 -18.22 11.22 32.53
CA GLU A 54 -17.12 10.25 32.44
C GLU A 54 -17.33 9.26 31.28
N GLU A 55 -18.57 8.78 31.09
CA GLU A 55 -18.94 7.97 29.93
C GLU A 55 -18.72 8.72 28.62
N ARG A 56 -19.09 10.00 28.54
CA ARG A 56 -18.79 10.85 27.38
C ARG A 56 -17.30 10.94 27.10
N LYS A 57 -16.46 11.17 28.12
CA LYS A 57 -15.00 11.23 27.96
C LYS A 57 -14.45 9.94 27.36
N LYS A 58 -14.91 8.78 27.85
CA LYS A 58 -14.54 7.47 27.30
C LYS A 58 -14.95 7.33 25.83
N MET A 59 -16.17 7.74 25.47
CA MET A 59 -16.63 7.71 24.08
C MET A 59 -15.81 8.64 23.17
N ILE A 60 -15.45 9.84 23.65
CA ILE A 60 -14.57 10.77 22.93
C ILE A 60 -13.20 10.12 22.70
N ALA A 61 -12.60 9.50 23.71
CA ALA A 61 -11.31 8.83 23.57
C ALA A 61 -11.36 7.68 22.54
N ILE A 62 -12.44 6.88 22.54
CA ILE A 62 -12.65 5.82 21.54
C ILE A 62 -12.83 6.41 20.15
N ARG A 63 -13.64 7.46 20.00
CA ARG A 63 -13.82 8.17 18.72
C ARG A 63 -12.50 8.65 18.17
N ASP A 64 -11.70 9.34 18.98
CA ASP A 64 -10.43 9.90 18.56
C ASP A 64 -9.45 8.77 18.18
N SER A 65 -9.43 7.67 18.94
CA SER A 65 -8.67 6.47 18.57
C SER A 65 -9.11 5.83 17.25
N LEU A 66 -10.42 5.82 16.95
CA LEU A 66 -10.95 5.33 15.67
C LEU A 66 -10.56 6.26 14.51
N LYS A 67 -10.53 7.57 14.74
CA LYS A 67 -10.08 8.55 13.75
C LYS A 67 -8.61 8.32 13.43
N ASP A 68 -7.76 8.23 14.44
CA ASP A 68 -6.32 7.97 14.25
C ASP A 68 -6.09 6.64 13.53
N PHE A 69 -6.85 5.60 13.89
CA PHE A 69 -6.80 4.31 13.20
C PHE A 69 -7.24 4.41 11.73
N HIS A 70 -8.32 5.15 11.44
CA HIS A 70 -8.76 5.41 10.07
C HIS A 70 -7.69 6.17 9.26
N ASP A 71 -7.09 7.20 9.83
CA ASP A 71 -6.04 7.99 9.18
C ASP A 71 -4.82 7.13 8.83
N ILE A 72 -4.43 6.20 9.71
CA ILE A 72 -3.38 5.21 9.44
C ILE A 72 -3.78 4.27 8.29
N LEU A 73 -5.03 3.79 8.25
CA LEU A 73 -5.49 2.91 7.17
C LEU A 73 -5.49 3.63 5.81
N VAL A 74 -5.97 4.87 5.76
CA VAL A 74 -5.93 5.70 4.54
C VAL A 74 -4.49 5.97 4.11
N TYR A 75 -3.60 6.27 5.07
CA TYR A 75 -2.18 6.44 4.78
C TYR A 75 -1.57 5.16 4.18
N LEU A 76 -1.85 3.99 4.76
CA LEU A 76 -1.38 2.71 4.24
C LEU A 76 -1.86 2.45 2.81
N GLN A 77 -3.13 2.73 2.50
CA GLN A 77 -3.66 2.62 1.14
C GLN A 77 -2.90 3.49 0.14
N ARG A 78 -2.61 4.75 0.51
CA ARG A 78 -1.83 5.68 -0.33
C ARG A 78 -0.42 5.16 -0.57
N VAL A 79 0.24 4.65 0.47
CA VAL A 79 1.60 4.08 0.36
C VAL A 79 1.59 2.88 -0.59
N LYS A 80 0.64 1.94 -0.44
CA LYS A 80 0.52 0.77 -1.33
C LYS A 80 0.26 1.19 -2.77
N SER A 81 -0.66 2.12 -3.00
CA SER A 81 -0.97 2.64 -4.33
C SER A 81 0.25 3.30 -4.98
N LYS A 82 0.99 4.12 -4.23
CA LYS A 82 2.23 4.77 -4.71
C LYS A 82 3.30 3.74 -5.04
N GLN A 83 3.54 2.76 -4.18
CA GLN A 83 4.52 1.71 -4.43
C GLN A 83 4.17 0.88 -5.65
N LYS A 84 2.89 0.51 -5.83
CA LYS A 84 2.42 -0.20 -7.02
C LYS A 84 2.70 0.62 -8.28
N LYS A 85 2.33 1.90 -8.29
CA LYS A 85 2.61 2.80 -9.41
C LYS A 85 4.10 2.91 -9.72
N GLN A 86 4.94 3.13 -8.70
CA GLN A 86 6.39 3.24 -8.88
C GLN A 86 7.02 1.96 -9.42
N ARG A 87 6.56 0.80 -8.94
CA ARG A 87 7.00 -0.50 -9.45
C ARG A 87 6.58 -0.67 -10.91
N ASP A 88 5.33 -0.38 -11.23
CA ASP A 88 4.79 -0.54 -12.60
C ASP A 88 5.50 0.42 -13.58
N GLU A 89 5.79 1.65 -13.17
CA GLU A 89 6.61 2.61 -13.93
C GLU A 89 8.05 2.12 -14.14
N ALA A 90 8.68 1.57 -13.11
CA ALA A 90 10.03 1.01 -13.21
C ALA A 90 10.08 -0.20 -14.15
N LEU A 91 9.08 -1.08 -14.08
CA LEU A 91 8.94 -2.23 -14.99
C LEU A 91 8.73 -1.78 -16.43
N ALA A 92 7.83 -0.84 -16.68
CA ALA A 92 7.60 -0.31 -18.03
C ALA A 92 8.87 0.31 -18.64
N ARG A 93 9.64 1.07 -17.84
CA ARG A 93 10.93 1.64 -18.27
C ARG A 93 11.96 0.57 -18.58
N LEU A 94 11.99 -0.52 -17.80
CA LEU A 94 12.89 -1.64 -18.02
C LEU A 94 12.53 -2.39 -19.31
N GLU A 95 11.25 -2.67 -19.52
CA GLU A 95 10.73 -3.31 -20.74
C GLU A 95 11.03 -2.47 -21.98
N GLU A 96 10.86 -1.16 -21.88
CA GLU A 96 11.19 -0.23 -22.97
C GLU A 96 12.69 -0.25 -23.27
N SER A 97 13.54 -0.13 -22.25
CA SER A 97 14.98 -0.20 -22.42
C SER A 97 15.43 -1.53 -23.04
N ARG A 98 14.77 -2.64 -22.69
CA ARG A 98 15.00 -3.96 -23.27
C ARG A 98 14.64 -3.98 -24.75
N ARG A 99 13.47 -3.45 -25.14
CA ARG A 99 13.05 -3.38 -26.56
C ARG A 99 14.02 -2.54 -27.39
N LEU A 100 14.35 -1.34 -26.94
CA LEU A 100 15.27 -0.44 -27.63
C LEU A 100 16.67 -1.05 -27.79
N LEU A 101 17.11 -1.83 -26.80
CA LEU A 101 18.39 -2.53 -26.88
C LEU A 101 18.37 -3.65 -27.93
N ILE A 102 17.30 -4.45 -27.97
CA ILE A 102 17.13 -5.50 -29.00
C ILE A 102 17.03 -4.88 -30.40
N GLU A 103 16.26 -3.79 -30.55
CA GLU A 103 16.11 -3.04 -31.81
C GLU A 103 17.47 -2.51 -32.27
N ARG A 104 18.20 -1.82 -31.40
CA ARG A 104 19.53 -1.28 -31.71
C ARG A 104 20.52 -2.36 -32.12
N ILE A 105 20.49 -3.52 -31.45
CA ILE A 105 21.33 -4.67 -31.82
C ILE A 105 20.93 -5.22 -33.19
N SER A 106 19.62 -5.28 -33.48
CA SER A 106 19.11 -5.77 -34.77
C SER A 106 19.50 -4.83 -35.91
N ASP A 107 19.46 -3.52 -35.70
CA ASP A 107 19.85 -2.50 -36.68
C ASP A 107 21.36 -2.52 -36.96
N GLN A 108 22.18 -2.63 -35.92
CA GLN A 108 23.64 -2.62 -36.06
C GLN A 108 24.19 -3.96 -36.56
N TRP A 109 23.51 -5.07 -36.24
CA TRP A 109 23.93 -6.42 -36.59
C TRP A 109 22.80 -7.19 -37.30
N PRO A 110 22.46 -6.80 -38.55
CA PRO A 110 21.35 -7.40 -39.29
C PRO A 110 21.66 -8.86 -39.71
N ASN A 111 22.93 -9.18 -39.96
CA ASN A 111 23.37 -10.54 -40.30
C ASN A 111 23.79 -11.31 -39.06
N LYS A 112 23.01 -12.34 -38.71
CA LYS A 112 23.27 -13.21 -37.56
C LYS A 112 24.65 -13.86 -37.59
N GLU A 113 25.11 -14.29 -38.76
CA GLU A 113 26.42 -14.93 -38.98
C GLU A 113 27.61 -14.00 -38.72
N ARG A 114 27.40 -12.68 -38.71
CA ARG A 114 28.44 -11.68 -38.44
C ARG A 114 28.41 -11.17 -37.01
N ARG A 115 27.44 -11.56 -36.19
CA ARG A 115 27.37 -11.15 -34.79
C ARG A 115 28.53 -11.76 -34.01
N ILE A 116 29.18 -10.93 -33.22
CA ILE A 116 30.15 -11.41 -32.24
C ILE A 116 29.43 -12.16 -31.12
N ALA A 117 30.10 -13.12 -30.49
CA ALA A 117 29.51 -13.99 -29.47
C ALA A 117 28.81 -13.23 -28.33
N VAL A 118 29.41 -12.11 -27.90
CA VAL A 118 28.85 -11.24 -26.84
C VAL A 118 27.49 -10.67 -27.22
N VAL A 119 27.26 -10.35 -28.51
CA VAL A 119 25.98 -9.81 -28.99
C VAL A 119 24.90 -10.89 -28.98
N GLU A 120 25.22 -12.13 -29.38
CA GLU A 120 24.29 -13.25 -29.30
C GLU A 120 23.94 -13.59 -27.84
N GLU A 121 24.91 -13.56 -26.92
CA GLU A 121 24.68 -13.76 -25.49
C GLU A 121 23.70 -12.72 -24.92
N ILE A 122 23.87 -11.43 -25.27
CA ILE A 122 22.96 -10.36 -24.87
C ILE A 122 21.54 -10.60 -25.42
N ILE A 123 21.40 -10.98 -26.70
CA ILE A 123 20.08 -11.25 -27.29
C ILE A 123 19.42 -12.46 -26.61
N THR A 124 20.16 -13.53 -26.32
CA THR A 124 19.62 -14.69 -25.61
C THR A 124 19.18 -14.31 -24.20
N PHE A 125 20.00 -13.57 -23.46
CA PHE A 125 19.67 -13.09 -22.12
C PHE A 125 18.42 -12.20 -22.11
N LEU A 126 18.30 -11.30 -23.10
CA LEU A 126 17.12 -10.46 -23.22
C LEU A 126 15.93 -11.22 -23.78
N GLY A 127 16.11 -12.23 -24.64
CA GLY A 127 15.06 -12.95 -25.36
C GLY A 127 14.35 -14.04 -24.54
N ASP A 128 15.01 -14.64 -23.55
CA ASP A 128 14.47 -15.72 -22.71
C ASP A 128 13.52 -15.20 -21.59
N VAL A 129 12.67 -14.25 -21.96
CA VAL A 129 11.58 -13.78 -21.11
C VAL A 129 10.32 -14.48 -21.59
N LYS A 130 10.12 -15.72 -21.15
CA LYS A 130 8.75 -16.26 -21.07
C LYS A 130 8.02 -15.36 -20.08
N THR A 131 6.94 -14.75 -20.55
CA THR A 131 6.20 -13.62 -19.95
C THR A 131 5.65 -13.85 -18.54
N ASP A 132 5.89 -15.00 -17.92
CA ASP A 132 5.37 -15.39 -16.62
C ASP A 132 6.47 -15.44 -15.54
N GLU A 133 7.74 -15.36 -15.93
CA GLU A 133 8.89 -15.70 -15.06
C GLU A 133 10.04 -14.69 -15.19
N PHE A 134 9.75 -13.39 -15.11
CA PHE A 134 10.82 -12.44 -14.83
C PHE A 134 11.43 -12.72 -13.43
N PRO A 135 12.76 -12.68 -13.25
CA PRO A 135 13.42 -12.92 -11.96
C PRO A 135 12.98 -11.98 -10.82
N TRP A 136 12.37 -10.84 -11.16
CA TRP A 136 11.87 -9.84 -10.23
C TRP A 136 10.37 -9.99 -9.93
N ASN A 137 9.68 -10.95 -10.58
CA ASN A 137 8.32 -11.35 -10.26
C ASN A 137 8.34 -12.24 -9.00
N SER A 138 8.76 -11.68 -7.87
CA SER A 138 8.79 -12.37 -6.59
C SER A 138 7.37 -12.53 -6.05
N LYS A 139 6.61 -13.48 -6.59
CA LYS A 139 5.77 -14.32 -5.75
C LYS A 139 6.67 -15.46 -5.29
N GLY A 140 7.10 -15.38 -4.03
CA GLY A 140 8.17 -16.18 -3.47
C GLY A 140 8.12 -17.65 -3.86
N LYS A 141 9.16 -18.09 -4.58
CA LYS A 141 9.69 -19.43 -4.45
C LYS A 141 11.21 -19.31 -4.35
N ALA A 142 11.71 -19.65 -3.17
CA ALA A 142 13.11 -19.91 -2.93
C ALA A 142 13.54 -21.05 -3.86
N GLY A 143 14.46 -20.77 -4.78
CA GLY A 143 14.95 -21.73 -5.74
C GLY A 143 16.15 -21.18 -6.49
N GLY A 144 17.32 -21.21 -5.85
CA GLY A 144 18.63 -21.10 -6.49
C GLY A 144 18.95 -19.78 -7.18
N CYS A 145 19.61 -18.87 -6.47
CA CYS A 145 20.49 -17.90 -7.14
C CYS A 145 21.57 -18.67 -7.92
N PRO A 146 21.75 -18.46 -9.24
CA PRO A 146 23.05 -18.68 -9.82
C PRO A 146 23.94 -17.55 -9.29
N VAL A 147 24.89 -17.91 -8.45
CA VAL A 147 25.95 -17.01 -7.98
C VAL A 147 26.74 -16.55 -9.20
N PHE A 148 26.44 -15.35 -9.71
CA PHE A 148 27.36 -14.65 -10.60
C PHE A 148 28.19 -13.69 -9.75
N LEU A 149 29.29 -14.26 -9.23
CA LEU A 149 30.44 -13.52 -8.72
C LEU A 149 30.96 -12.62 -9.85
N PHE A 150 30.50 -11.36 -9.89
CA PHE A 150 31.27 -10.30 -10.53
C PHE A 150 32.49 -10.06 -9.65
N ARG A 151 33.61 -10.69 -10.03
CA ARG A 151 34.93 -10.38 -9.48
C ARG A 151 35.45 -9.15 -10.22
N PRO A 152 35.68 -8.00 -9.55
CA PRO A 152 36.33 -6.87 -10.19
C PRO A 152 37.82 -7.21 -10.33
N ALA A 153 38.31 -7.35 -11.55
CA ALA A 153 39.73 -7.38 -11.85
C ALA A 153 40.04 -6.19 -12.77
N ASP A 154 40.71 -5.20 -12.16
CA ASP A 154 41.75 -4.33 -12.71
C ASP A 154 41.45 -3.56 -14.00
N LEU A 155 41.06 -2.29 -13.83
CA LEU A 155 41.35 -1.24 -14.81
C LEU A 155 42.82 -0.77 -14.64
N PRO A 156 43.51 -0.43 -15.74
CA PRO A 156 44.81 0.25 -15.68
C PRO A 156 44.71 1.69 -15.17
#